data_AF-A0AAU0SYJ1-F1
#
_entry.id   AF-A0AAU0SYJ1-F1
#
_cell.length_a   1.000
_cell.length_b   1.000
_cell.length_c   1.000
_cell.angle_alpha   90.00
_cell.angle_beta   90.00
_cell.angle_gamma   90.00
#
_symmetry.space_group_name_H-M   'P 1'
#
loop_
_entity.id
_entity.type
_entity.pdbx_description
1 polymer ?
#
loop_
_entity_poly.entity_id
_entity_poly.type
_entity_poly.pdbx_seq_one_letter_code
_entity_poly.pdbx_strand_id
1 'polypeptide(L)'
;MRVVLSVIHLVVLSLGLFSAASAMATEEIQLVDSINAYRSQPQRCAEGVSHELPPLTADPRLILPATGNTDLKQAMASAAYPMVHVQAITLSGPRDAQAALQMVQESFCKVVLDPQYVDIGVSREGRDWRIVLARPLLTARLGTSQAEGQKLLVMLNAARAQPRQCGTQSFVATAPLTWNAMLATATDTHSRDMANNNYFGHKDRDDHTPGDRAELAGYIGREIGENIAAGQDSGRKVVDGWLTSPGHCANVMNPQFRELGAAYAVDPKSDAGIYWTAMFGVQ
;
A
#
# COMPACT_ATOMS: atom_id res chain seq x y z
N MET A 1 66.33 -38.25 -33.11
CA MET A 1 65.81 -37.02 -32.45
C MET A 1 64.40 -36.74 -32.96
N ARG A 2 63.39 -36.87 -32.10
CA ARG A 2 62.10 -36.15 -32.09
C ARG A 2 61.26 -36.76 -30.98
N VAL A 3 61.26 -36.10 -29.82
CA VAL A 3 60.35 -36.39 -28.70
C VAL A 3 59.13 -35.51 -28.92
N VAL A 4 57.94 -36.09 -28.99
CA VAL A 4 56.67 -35.36 -29.02
C VAL A 4 56.04 -35.51 -27.64
N LEU A 5 56.07 -34.43 -26.84
CA LEU A 5 55.34 -34.36 -25.57
C LEU A 5 53.87 -34.04 -25.85
N SER A 6 52.98 -34.92 -25.38
CA SER A 6 51.52 -34.72 -25.39
C SER A 6 51.11 -34.00 -24.11
N VAL A 7 50.60 -32.77 -24.23
CA VAL A 7 50.06 -31.99 -23.11
C VAL A 7 48.58 -32.35 -22.94
N ILE A 8 48.24 -33.00 -21.83
CA ILE A 8 46.86 -33.25 -21.42
C ILE A 8 46.39 -32.01 -20.65
N HIS A 9 45.46 -31.24 -21.22
CA HIS A 9 44.79 -30.15 -20.52
C HIS A 9 43.72 -30.72 -19.58
N LEU A 10 43.97 -30.62 -18.27
CA LEU A 10 43.00 -30.92 -17.22
C LEU A 10 42.06 -29.71 -17.06
N VAL A 11 40.82 -29.82 -17.55
CA VAL A 11 39.76 -28.83 -17.29
C VAL A 11 39.17 -29.13 -15.92
N VAL A 12 39.51 -28.31 -14.92
CA VAL A 12 38.88 -28.34 -13.60
C VAL A 12 37.56 -27.56 -13.69
N LEU A 13 36.44 -28.28 -13.73
CA LEU A 13 35.10 -27.71 -13.69
C LEU A 13 34.76 -27.40 -12.22
N SER A 14 34.97 -26.17 -11.79
CA SER A 14 34.53 -25.68 -10.48
C SER A 14 33.01 -25.48 -10.47
N LEU A 15 32.27 -26.44 -9.93
CA LEU A 15 30.86 -26.27 -9.58
C LEU A 15 30.76 -25.28 -8.41
N GLY A 16 30.50 -24.02 -8.72
CA GLY A 16 30.10 -23.03 -7.73
C GLY A 16 28.66 -23.31 -7.27
N LEU A 17 28.49 -23.80 -6.04
CA LEU A 17 27.19 -23.80 -5.36
C LEU A 17 26.79 -22.34 -5.08
N PHE A 18 25.89 -21.80 -5.89
CA PHE A 18 25.19 -20.56 -5.57
C PHE A 18 24.07 -20.88 -4.57
N SER A 19 24.33 -20.70 -3.27
CA SER A 19 23.27 -20.62 -2.26
C SER A 19 22.56 -19.28 -2.42
N ALA A 20 21.37 -19.29 -3.03
CA ALA A 20 20.46 -18.16 -2.98
C ALA A 20 19.87 -18.08 -1.56
N ALA A 21 20.43 -17.22 -0.72
CA ALA A 21 19.82 -16.86 0.55
C ALA A 21 18.58 -16.00 0.25
N SER A 22 17.39 -16.58 0.32
CA SER A 22 16.15 -15.81 0.39
C SER A 22 16.16 -15.06 1.73
N ALA A 23 16.34 -13.74 1.67
CA ALA A 23 16.21 -12.87 2.83
C ALA A 23 14.78 -12.98 3.37
N MET A 24 14.60 -13.64 4.52
CA MET A 24 13.31 -13.64 5.20
C MET A 24 13.02 -12.23 5.69
N ALA A 25 11.80 -11.74 5.45
CA ALA A 25 11.36 -10.46 5.98
C ALA A 25 11.44 -10.47 7.52
N THR A 26 11.84 -9.34 8.12
CA THR A 26 11.92 -9.25 9.58
C THR A 26 10.53 -9.32 10.21
N GLU A 27 10.48 -9.66 11.50
CA GLU A 27 9.23 -9.79 12.26
C GLU A 27 8.42 -8.49 12.28
N GLU A 28 9.07 -7.33 12.26
CA GLU A 28 8.43 -6.02 12.18
C GLU A 28 7.73 -5.81 10.84
N ILE A 29 8.38 -6.20 9.74
CA ILE A 29 7.81 -6.12 8.38
C ILE A 29 6.61 -7.07 8.29
N GLN A 30 6.76 -8.31 8.76
CA GLN A 30 5.66 -9.29 8.77
C GLN A 30 4.45 -8.81 9.57
N LEU A 31 4.67 -8.10 10.70
CA LEU A 31 3.59 -7.53 11.49
C LEU A 31 2.88 -6.40 10.73
N VAL A 32 3.63 -5.52 10.05
CA VAL A 32 3.03 -4.47 9.19
C VAL A 32 2.17 -5.09 8.10
N ASP A 33 2.69 -6.10 7.39
CA ASP A 33 1.96 -6.80 6.33
C ASP A 33 0.68 -7.47 6.88
N SER A 34 0.77 -8.07 8.06
CA SER A 34 -0.36 -8.72 8.72
C SER A 34 -1.44 -7.72 9.17
N ILE A 35 -1.03 -6.56 9.69
CA ILE A 35 -1.95 -5.46 10.03
C ILE A 35 -2.63 -4.93 8.77
N ASN A 36 -1.87 -4.77 7.67
CA ASN A 36 -2.41 -4.33 6.40
C ASN A 36 -3.40 -5.34 5.79
N ALA A 37 -3.11 -6.64 5.88
CA ALA A 37 -4.02 -7.69 5.46
C ALA A 37 -5.30 -7.72 6.33
N TYR A 38 -5.17 -7.48 7.64
CA TYR A 38 -6.31 -7.37 8.54
C TYR A 38 -7.21 -6.17 8.21
N ARG A 39 -6.59 -5.00 7.93
CA ARG A 39 -7.28 -3.75 7.55
C ARG A 39 -7.94 -3.80 6.18
N SER A 40 -7.46 -4.63 5.25
CA SER A 40 -7.98 -4.70 3.87
C SER A 40 -9.29 -5.48 3.75
N GLN A 41 -9.99 -5.76 4.85
CA GLN A 41 -11.28 -6.45 4.86
C GLN A 41 -12.17 -5.84 5.95
N PRO A 42 -13.50 -5.91 5.82
CA PRO A 42 -14.39 -5.56 6.92
C PRO A 42 -14.14 -6.46 8.14
N GLN A 43 -13.78 -5.86 9.27
CA GLN A 43 -13.49 -6.58 10.50
C GLN A 43 -14.53 -6.27 11.57
N ARG A 44 -14.92 -7.27 12.35
CA ARG A 44 -15.67 -7.01 13.60
C ARG A 44 -14.69 -6.52 14.66
N CYS A 45 -14.97 -5.36 15.23
CA CYS A 45 -14.14 -4.80 16.29
C CYS A 45 -15.03 -4.09 17.31
N ALA A 46 -14.99 -4.59 18.56
CA ALA A 46 -15.95 -4.21 19.60
C ALA A 46 -17.41 -4.35 19.11
N GLU A 47 -18.23 -3.30 19.24
CA GLU A 47 -19.65 -3.33 18.86
C GLU A 47 -19.92 -2.98 17.37
N GLY A 48 -18.86 -2.79 16.57
CA GLY A 48 -18.98 -2.34 15.18
C GLY A 48 -18.30 -3.26 14.17
N VAL A 49 -18.58 -2.99 12.89
CA VAL A 49 -17.86 -3.56 11.75
C VAL A 49 -17.09 -2.43 11.09
N SER A 50 -15.77 -2.58 10.92
CA SER A 50 -14.96 -1.64 10.17
C SER A 50 -15.27 -1.74 8.68
N HIS A 51 -15.01 -0.66 7.95
CA HIS A 51 -14.89 -0.74 6.50
C HIS A 51 -13.53 -1.34 6.12
N GLU A 52 -13.40 -1.76 4.87
CA GLU A 52 -12.09 -2.01 4.28
C GLU A 52 -11.29 -0.71 4.27
N LEU A 53 -10.02 -0.77 4.67
CA LEU A 53 -9.13 0.38 4.76
C LEU A 53 -7.92 0.21 3.85
N PRO A 54 -7.34 1.33 3.35
CA PRO A 54 -6.07 1.27 2.66
C PRO A 54 -4.98 0.69 3.57
N PRO A 55 -3.95 0.04 2.96
CA PRO A 55 -2.78 -0.36 3.70
C PRO A 55 -2.06 0.86 4.27
N LEU A 56 -1.53 0.69 5.47
CA LEU A 56 -0.62 1.62 6.12
C LEU A 56 0.73 1.61 5.39
N THR A 57 1.32 2.78 5.22
CA THR A 57 2.65 2.96 4.64
C THR A 57 3.69 2.93 5.75
N ALA A 58 4.68 2.05 5.64
CA ALA A 58 5.78 2.02 6.59
C ALA A 58 6.62 3.31 6.47
N ASP A 59 6.80 4.04 7.58
CA ASP A 59 7.64 5.24 7.63
C ASP A 59 8.74 5.07 8.68
N PRO A 60 10.02 5.12 8.29
CA PRO A 60 11.14 4.91 9.22
C PRO A 60 11.21 5.97 10.33
N ARG A 61 10.61 7.14 10.15
CA ARG A 61 10.52 8.18 11.19
C ARG A 61 9.60 7.80 12.34
N LEU A 62 8.73 6.81 12.14
CA LEU A 62 7.82 6.27 13.14
C LEU A 62 8.41 5.07 13.90
N ILE A 63 9.62 4.62 13.53
CA ILE A 63 10.33 3.55 14.25
C ILE A 63 10.96 4.14 15.51
N LEU A 64 10.22 4.09 16.61
CA LEU A 64 10.66 4.55 17.93
C LEU A 64 11.18 3.38 18.77
N PRO A 65 11.99 3.58 19.82
CA PRO A 65 12.45 2.49 20.70
C PRO A 65 11.29 1.62 21.18
N ALA A 66 11.46 0.29 21.25
CA ALA A 66 10.36 -0.59 21.64
C ALA A 66 10.00 -0.49 23.13
N THR A 67 10.99 -0.14 23.96
CA THR A 67 10.90 -0.03 25.41
C THR A 67 10.95 1.43 25.88
N GLY A 68 10.65 1.65 27.16
CA GLY A 68 10.73 2.96 27.82
C GLY A 68 9.58 3.92 27.51
N ASN A 69 9.53 5.04 28.22
CA ASN A 69 8.55 6.10 27.99
C ASN A 69 9.06 7.04 26.89
N THR A 70 8.26 7.24 25.84
CA THR A 70 8.57 8.16 24.75
C THR A 70 7.51 9.25 24.66
N ASP A 71 7.93 10.52 24.74
CA ASP A 71 7.07 11.63 24.36
C ASP A 71 6.91 11.63 22.83
N LEU A 72 5.73 11.22 22.36
CA LEU A 72 5.44 11.11 20.93
C LEU A 72 5.54 12.46 20.22
N LYS A 73 5.15 13.57 20.85
CA LYS A 73 5.23 14.89 20.21
C LYS A 73 6.67 15.31 19.98
N GLN A 74 7.50 15.13 21.00
CA GLN A 74 8.93 15.42 20.89
C GLN A 74 9.62 14.48 19.89
N ALA A 75 9.28 13.20 19.88
CA ALA A 75 9.83 12.22 18.95
C ALA A 75 9.51 12.59 17.49
N MET A 76 8.25 12.94 17.20
CA MET A 76 7.82 13.33 15.84
C MET A 76 8.48 14.64 15.40
N ALA A 77 8.62 15.62 16.30
CA ALA A 77 9.36 16.85 16.02
C ALA A 77 10.82 16.58 15.69
N SER A 78 11.48 15.70 16.45
CA SER A 78 12.89 15.33 16.26
C SER A 78 13.11 14.56 14.95
N ALA A 79 12.15 13.72 14.56
CA ALA A 79 12.17 12.98 13.31
C ALA A 79 11.72 13.82 12.11
N ALA A 80 11.35 15.09 12.32
CA ALA A 80 10.76 15.97 11.31
C ALA A 80 9.56 15.31 10.60
N TYR A 81 8.72 14.59 11.36
CA TYR A 81 7.48 14.01 10.87
C TYR A 81 6.34 15.03 11.04
N PRO A 82 5.80 15.59 9.95
CA PRO A 82 4.70 16.55 10.04
C PRO A 82 3.41 15.79 10.31
N MET A 83 2.84 15.93 11.50
CA MET A 83 1.66 15.16 11.93
C MET A 83 0.45 16.03 12.26
N VAL A 84 -0.74 15.47 12.04
CA VAL A 84 -2.01 15.90 12.64
C VAL A 84 -2.29 15.08 13.90
N HIS A 85 -2.11 13.76 13.82
CA HIS A 85 -2.35 12.83 14.91
C HIS A 85 -1.28 11.74 14.95
N VAL A 86 -0.95 11.25 16.15
CA VAL A 86 -0.05 10.11 16.37
C VAL A 86 -0.50 9.32 17.58
N GLN A 87 -0.41 8.00 17.51
CA GLN A 87 -0.71 7.10 18.62
C GLN A 87 0.29 5.94 18.63
N ALA A 88 0.64 5.47 19.83
CA ALA A 88 1.50 4.32 20.01
C ALA A 88 0.76 3.21 20.78
N ILE A 89 0.93 1.98 20.31
CA ILE A 89 0.57 0.75 21.00
C ILE A 89 1.88 0.13 21.49
N THR A 90 1.91 -0.29 22.75
CA THR A 90 3.04 -1.05 23.31
C THR A 90 2.54 -2.42 23.71
N LEU A 91 3.22 -3.48 23.26
CA LEU A 91 2.91 -4.86 23.59
C LEU A 91 4.11 -5.48 24.28
N SER A 92 3.87 -6.22 25.35
CA SER A 92 4.91 -7.01 26.03
C SER A 92 4.50 -8.47 26.02
N GLY A 93 5.37 -9.35 25.53
CA GLY A 93 5.14 -10.80 25.53
C GLY A 93 5.05 -11.47 24.16
N PRO A 94 4.58 -10.87 23.05
CA PRO A 94 4.58 -11.56 21.77
C PRO A 94 5.98 -12.03 21.35
N ARG A 95 6.08 -13.28 20.88
CA ARG A 95 7.35 -13.89 20.45
C ARG A 95 7.65 -13.64 18.97
N ASP A 96 6.62 -13.35 18.20
CA ASP A 96 6.64 -13.20 16.75
C ASP A 96 5.49 -12.28 16.31
N ALA A 97 5.49 -11.92 15.03
CA ALA A 97 4.51 -11.07 14.39
C ALA A 97 3.08 -11.62 14.53
N GLN A 98 2.91 -12.94 14.43
CA GLN A 98 1.60 -13.58 14.51
C GLN A 98 0.98 -13.42 15.91
N ALA A 99 1.76 -13.68 16.96
CA ALA A 99 1.33 -13.46 18.34
C ALA A 99 1.08 -11.97 18.63
N ALA A 100 1.86 -11.07 18.04
CA ALA A 100 1.68 -9.63 18.20
C ALA A 100 0.37 -9.17 17.53
N LEU A 101 0.10 -9.65 16.31
CA LEU A 101 -1.16 -9.38 15.61
C LEU A 101 -2.36 -9.86 16.41
N GLN A 102 -2.31 -11.05 17.01
CA GLN A 102 -3.41 -11.55 17.82
C GLN A 102 -3.74 -10.59 18.98
N MET A 103 -2.72 -10.12 19.72
CA MET A 103 -2.93 -9.14 20.79
C MET A 103 -3.47 -7.80 20.27
N VAL A 104 -3.00 -7.36 19.09
CA VAL A 104 -3.52 -6.16 18.42
C VAL A 104 -5.00 -6.32 18.09
N GLN A 105 -5.42 -7.46 17.55
CA GLN A 105 -6.82 -7.74 17.20
C GLN A 105 -7.71 -7.76 18.45
N GLU A 106 -7.24 -8.36 19.53
CA GLU A 106 -8.03 -8.50 20.77
C GLU A 106 -8.16 -7.17 21.54
N SER A 107 -7.08 -6.38 21.62
CA SER A 107 -7.02 -5.22 22.54
C SER A 107 -6.98 -3.86 21.84
N PHE A 108 -6.53 -3.81 20.59
CA PHE A 108 -6.21 -2.56 19.88
C PHE A 108 -6.85 -2.45 18.50
N CYS A 109 -7.85 -3.31 18.18
CA CYS A 109 -8.50 -3.30 16.88
C CYS A 109 -9.08 -1.92 16.54
N LYS A 110 -9.61 -1.16 17.51
CA LYS A 110 -10.14 0.19 17.28
C LYS A 110 -9.10 1.16 16.76
N VAL A 111 -7.84 1.00 17.18
CA VAL A 111 -6.73 1.87 16.79
C VAL A 111 -6.21 1.46 15.42
N VAL A 112 -5.95 0.15 15.22
CA VAL A 112 -5.48 -0.36 13.92
C VAL A 112 -6.58 -0.46 12.87
N LEU A 113 -7.83 -0.12 13.17
CA LEU A 113 -8.93 0.01 12.21
C LEU A 113 -9.48 1.45 12.17
N ASP A 114 -8.76 2.40 12.76
CA ASP A 114 -9.12 3.81 12.64
C ASP A 114 -8.71 4.31 11.23
N PRO A 115 -9.63 4.90 10.45
CA PRO A 115 -9.35 5.39 9.10
C PRO A 115 -8.42 6.61 9.08
N GLN A 116 -8.22 7.31 10.22
CA GLN A 116 -7.38 8.51 10.24
C GLN A 116 -5.88 8.17 10.10
N TYR A 117 -5.47 6.95 10.45
CA TYR A 117 -4.07 6.52 10.39
C TYR A 117 -3.72 5.91 9.04
N VAL A 118 -2.56 6.33 8.52
CA VAL A 118 -2.09 5.93 7.19
C VAL A 118 -0.60 5.62 7.13
N ASP A 119 0.18 6.09 8.10
CA ASP A 119 1.59 5.74 8.23
C ASP A 119 1.78 4.87 9.48
N ILE A 120 2.69 3.89 9.42
CA ILE A 120 3.02 2.97 10.51
C ILE A 120 4.53 2.85 10.71
N GLY A 121 4.95 2.76 11.97
CA GLY A 121 6.29 2.31 12.35
C GLY A 121 6.19 1.18 13.35
N VAL A 122 6.97 0.11 13.16
CA VAL A 122 7.04 -1.02 14.09
C VAL A 122 8.48 -1.20 14.53
N SER A 123 8.67 -1.37 15.83
CA SER A 123 9.95 -1.73 16.43
C SER A 123 9.77 -2.84 17.46
N ARG A 124 10.84 -3.58 17.68
CA ARG A 124 10.87 -4.70 18.62
C ARG A 124 12.21 -4.75 19.36
N GLU A 125 12.14 -5.04 20.66
CA GLU A 125 13.29 -5.36 21.49
C GLU A 125 12.93 -6.57 22.36
N GLY A 126 13.52 -7.74 22.05
CA GLY A 126 13.17 -8.99 22.73
C GLY A 126 11.70 -9.38 22.53
N ARG A 127 10.88 -9.23 23.58
CA ARG A 127 9.42 -9.50 23.55
C ARG A 127 8.59 -8.23 23.68
N ASP A 128 9.23 -7.06 23.71
CA ASP A 128 8.56 -5.77 23.74
C ASP A 128 8.46 -5.24 22.32
N TRP A 129 7.28 -4.76 21.97
CA TRP A 129 6.93 -4.24 20.66
C TRP A 129 6.33 -2.87 20.80
N ARG A 130 6.66 -1.98 19.87
CA ARG A 130 6.00 -0.69 19.71
C ARG A 130 5.49 -0.54 18.29
N ILE A 131 4.21 -0.21 18.19
CA ILE A 131 3.53 0.08 16.93
C ILE A 131 3.08 1.53 17.00
N VAL A 132 3.63 2.38 16.14
CA VAL A 132 3.28 3.80 16.05
C VAL A 132 2.44 4.01 14.79
N LEU A 133 1.27 4.59 14.94
CA LEU A 133 0.33 4.91 13.88
C LEU A 133 0.20 6.43 13.78
N ALA A 134 0.22 6.97 12.56
CA ALA A 134 0.20 8.40 12.37
C ALA A 134 -0.67 8.86 11.21
N ARG A 135 -1.26 10.05 11.39
CA ARG A 135 -1.88 10.86 10.34
C ARG A 135 -0.91 11.99 9.98
N PRO A 136 -0.28 11.96 8.80
CA PRO A 136 0.60 13.05 8.38
C PRO A 136 -0.22 14.33 8.13
N LEU A 137 0.42 15.47 8.31
CA LEU A 137 -0.11 16.74 7.83
C LEU A 137 0.06 16.79 6.31
N LEU A 138 -1.06 16.96 5.60
CA LEU A 138 -1.06 17.15 4.16
C LEU A 138 -0.38 18.48 3.82
N THR A 139 0.92 18.44 3.54
CA THR A 139 1.62 19.62 3.03
C THR A 139 1.30 19.75 1.54
N ALA A 140 0.60 20.81 1.16
CA ALA A 140 0.18 21.08 -0.22
C ALA A 140 1.40 21.16 -1.16
N ARG A 141 1.77 20.03 -1.75
CA ARG A 141 2.83 19.88 -2.76
C ARG A 141 2.35 19.15 -4.02
N LEU A 142 1.07 18.81 -4.09
CA LEU A 142 0.47 18.10 -5.22
C LEU A 142 0.10 19.09 -6.33
N GLY A 143 0.27 18.66 -7.58
CA GLY A 143 -0.24 19.34 -8.77
C GLY A 143 -1.75 19.17 -8.90
N THR A 144 -2.33 19.49 -10.07
CA THR A 144 -3.76 19.26 -10.30
C THR A 144 -4.09 17.76 -10.25
N SER A 145 -5.35 17.42 -9.93
CA SER A 145 -5.85 16.02 -9.91
C SER A 145 -5.44 15.24 -11.17
N GLN A 146 -5.64 15.84 -12.35
CA GLN A 146 -5.23 15.24 -13.62
C GLN A 146 -3.70 15.04 -13.75
N ALA A 147 -2.89 16.01 -13.32
CA ALA A 147 -1.44 15.91 -13.41
C ALA A 147 -0.90 14.83 -12.46
N GLU A 148 -1.44 14.72 -11.25
CA GLU A 148 -1.08 13.65 -10.32
C GLU A 148 -1.58 12.28 -10.80
N GLY A 149 -2.77 12.22 -11.42
CA GLY A 149 -3.26 11.01 -12.08
C GLY A 149 -2.33 10.52 -13.20
N GLN A 150 -1.78 11.42 -14.01
CA GLN A 150 -0.77 11.04 -15.02
C GLN A 150 0.55 10.58 -14.39
N LYS A 151 0.97 11.15 -13.26
CA LYS A 151 2.13 10.64 -12.51
C LYS A 151 1.87 9.23 -11.97
N LEU A 152 0.66 8.94 -11.47
CA LEU A 152 0.25 7.59 -11.08
C LEU A 152 0.36 6.63 -12.26
N LEU A 153 -0.12 7.00 -13.45
CA LEU A 153 0.03 6.18 -14.66
C LEU A 153 1.49 5.78 -14.91
N VAL A 154 2.42 6.75 -14.85
CA VAL A 154 3.85 6.50 -15.05
C VAL A 154 4.40 5.53 -14.01
N MET A 155 4.09 5.73 -12.73
CA MET A 155 4.56 4.86 -11.65
C MET A 155 3.98 3.44 -11.74
N LEU A 156 2.69 3.32 -12.07
CA LEU A 156 2.03 2.03 -12.27
C LEU A 156 2.59 1.28 -13.48
N ASN A 157 2.88 1.98 -14.58
CA ASN A 157 3.53 1.38 -15.75
C ASN A 157 4.97 0.92 -15.44
N ALA A 158 5.71 1.68 -14.65
CA ALA A 158 7.02 1.22 -14.15
C ALA A 158 6.89 -0.03 -13.28
N ALA A 159 5.82 -0.14 -12.49
CA ALA A 159 5.53 -1.34 -11.70
C ALA A 159 5.18 -2.54 -12.58
N ARG A 160 4.34 -2.35 -13.61
CA ARG A 160 3.91 -3.36 -14.58
C ARG A 160 5.04 -3.90 -15.46
N ALA A 161 6.10 -3.12 -15.67
CA ALA A 161 7.26 -3.53 -16.46
C ALA A 161 8.14 -4.61 -15.79
N GLN A 162 7.83 -5.03 -14.56
CA GLN A 162 8.61 -6.00 -13.80
C GLN A 162 7.72 -7.16 -13.33
N PRO A 163 8.23 -8.40 -13.25
CA PRO A 163 7.53 -9.48 -12.55
C PRO A 163 7.31 -9.12 -11.08
N ARG A 164 6.16 -9.51 -10.52
CA ARG A 164 5.79 -9.21 -9.13
C ARG A 164 5.10 -10.37 -8.45
N GLN A 165 5.31 -10.49 -7.14
CA GLN A 165 4.49 -11.33 -6.27
C GLN A 165 3.48 -10.44 -5.56
N CYS A 166 2.20 -10.71 -5.76
CA CYS A 166 1.07 -10.03 -5.14
C CYS A 166 0.42 -11.00 -4.14
N GLY A 167 0.89 -11.00 -2.89
CA GLY A 167 0.54 -12.05 -1.93
C GLY A 167 1.05 -13.42 -2.40
N THR A 168 0.14 -14.38 -2.60
CA THR A 168 0.46 -15.72 -3.10
C THR A 168 0.46 -15.83 -4.63
N GLN A 169 0.07 -14.77 -5.34
CA GLN A 169 -0.06 -14.77 -6.80
C GLN A 169 1.18 -14.19 -7.47
N SER A 170 1.71 -14.93 -8.45
CA SER A 170 2.85 -14.47 -9.25
C SER A 170 2.38 -13.89 -10.58
N PHE A 171 2.83 -12.68 -10.88
CA PHE A 171 2.58 -11.98 -12.13
C PHE A 171 3.88 -11.78 -12.89
N VAL A 172 3.84 -12.04 -14.20
CA VAL A 172 4.91 -11.65 -15.12
C VAL A 172 4.82 -10.15 -15.44
N ALA A 173 5.88 -9.59 -16.00
CA ALA A 173 5.81 -8.23 -16.56
C ALA A 173 4.69 -8.16 -17.62
N THR A 174 3.94 -7.06 -17.63
CA THR A 174 2.74 -6.89 -18.46
C THR A 174 2.77 -5.56 -19.22
N ALA A 175 1.95 -5.46 -20.27
CA ALA A 175 1.91 -4.30 -21.14
C ALA A 175 1.57 -3.01 -20.37
N PRO A 176 2.16 -1.86 -20.74
CA PRO A 176 1.83 -0.59 -20.12
C PRO A 176 0.37 -0.20 -20.42
N LEU A 177 -0.26 0.48 -19.47
CA LEU A 177 -1.57 1.10 -19.62
C LEU A 177 -1.47 2.42 -20.39
N THR A 178 -2.52 2.78 -21.09
CA THR A 178 -2.70 4.10 -21.71
C THR A 178 -3.71 4.94 -20.94
N TRP A 179 -3.53 6.26 -20.93
CA TRP A 179 -4.48 7.16 -20.27
C TRP A 179 -5.84 7.18 -20.98
N ASN A 180 -6.94 7.09 -20.24
CA ASN A 180 -8.30 7.26 -20.75
C ASN A 180 -9.02 8.39 -19.98
N ALA A 181 -9.52 9.38 -20.73
CA ALA A 181 -10.14 10.57 -20.16
C ALA A 181 -11.50 10.29 -19.48
N MET A 182 -12.28 9.33 -19.97
CA MET A 182 -13.58 8.97 -19.39
C MET A 182 -13.39 8.28 -18.03
N LEU A 183 -12.45 7.35 -17.95
CA LEU A 183 -12.05 6.76 -16.67
C LEU A 183 -11.52 7.84 -15.71
N ALA A 184 -10.73 8.80 -16.20
CA ALA A 184 -10.22 9.89 -15.36
C ALA A 184 -11.36 10.76 -14.78
N THR A 185 -12.38 11.07 -15.58
CA THR A 185 -13.59 11.75 -15.11
C THR A 185 -14.30 10.95 -14.02
N ALA A 186 -14.49 9.64 -14.22
CA ALA A 186 -15.10 8.77 -13.20
C ALA A 186 -14.29 8.79 -11.88
N THR A 187 -12.96 8.69 -11.96
CA THR A 187 -12.10 8.72 -10.77
C THR A 187 -12.09 10.05 -10.04
N ASP A 188 -12.16 11.19 -10.75
CA ASP A 188 -12.19 12.52 -10.14
C ASP A 188 -13.51 12.74 -9.38
N THR A 189 -14.63 12.36 -10.00
CA THR A 189 -15.94 12.38 -9.35
C THR A 189 -15.95 11.52 -8.09
N HIS A 190 -15.47 10.27 -8.16
CA HIS A 190 -15.46 9.36 -7.01
C HIS A 190 -14.54 9.85 -5.88
N SER A 191 -13.34 10.36 -6.21
CA SER A 191 -12.42 10.91 -5.20
C SER A 191 -13.05 12.09 -4.46
N ARG A 192 -13.74 12.98 -5.18
CA ARG A 192 -14.46 14.11 -4.59
C ARG A 192 -15.63 13.67 -3.74
N ASP A 193 -16.36 12.65 -4.18
CA ASP A 193 -17.48 12.11 -3.43
C ASP A 193 -17.01 11.55 -2.08
N MET A 194 -15.98 10.70 -2.09
CA MET A 194 -15.35 10.19 -0.86
C MET A 194 -14.87 11.30 0.06
N ALA A 195 -14.21 12.33 -0.50
CA ALA A 195 -13.69 13.46 0.27
C ALA A 195 -14.81 14.31 0.90
N ASN A 196 -15.78 14.75 0.09
CA ASN A 196 -16.85 15.65 0.53
C ASN A 196 -17.84 14.98 1.48
N ASN A 197 -18.05 13.68 1.32
CA ASN A 197 -19.00 12.90 2.12
C ASN A 197 -18.32 12.05 3.20
N ASN A 198 -17.03 12.26 3.46
CA ASN A 198 -16.26 11.59 4.51
C ASN A 198 -16.50 10.08 4.60
N TYR A 199 -16.28 9.37 3.49
CA TYR A 199 -16.39 7.92 3.46
C TYR A 199 -15.29 7.31 2.57
N PHE A 200 -15.06 6.02 2.73
CA PHE A 200 -14.09 5.27 1.93
C PHE A 200 -14.72 3.95 1.47
N GLY A 201 -14.90 3.79 0.17
CA GLY A 201 -15.53 2.60 -0.38
C GLY A 201 -15.58 2.57 -1.91
N HIS A 202 -15.71 1.36 -2.45
CA HIS A 202 -15.81 1.12 -3.89
C HIS A 202 -17.17 1.48 -4.48
N LYS A 203 -18.21 1.52 -3.65
CA LYS A 203 -19.53 2.02 -4.03
C LYS A 203 -19.69 3.46 -3.61
N ASP A 204 -20.35 4.26 -4.45
CA ASP A 204 -20.71 5.61 -4.07
C ASP A 204 -21.96 5.63 -3.17
N ARG A 205 -22.40 6.83 -2.78
CA ARG A 205 -23.57 7.03 -1.91
C ARG A 205 -24.89 6.61 -2.55
N ASP A 206 -24.93 6.50 -3.86
CA ASP A 206 -26.07 6.03 -4.65
C ASP A 206 -25.94 4.53 -4.99
N ASP A 207 -25.00 3.83 -4.35
CA ASP A 207 -24.72 2.40 -4.49
C ASP A 207 -24.15 1.99 -5.87
N HIS A 208 -23.74 2.96 -6.70
CA HIS A 208 -23.11 2.67 -8.00
C HIS A 208 -21.75 2.01 -7.79
N THR A 209 -21.51 0.95 -8.55
CA THR A 209 -20.23 0.24 -8.61
C THR A 209 -19.21 1.02 -9.46
N PRO A 210 -17.92 0.63 -9.45
CA PRO A 210 -16.93 1.22 -10.35
C PRO A 210 -17.32 1.12 -11.84
N GLY A 211 -17.98 0.03 -12.24
CA GLY A 211 -18.48 -0.15 -13.60
C GLY A 211 -19.59 0.85 -13.95
N ASP A 212 -20.56 1.02 -13.06
CA ASP A 212 -21.66 1.99 -13.25
C ASP A 212 -21.10 3.41 -13.38
N ARG A 213 -20.13 3.79 -12.54
CA ARG A 213 -19.46 5.10 -12.62
C ARG A 213 -18.66 5.28 -13.92
N ALA A 214 -18.03 4.23 -14.42
CA ALA A 214 -17.33 4.25 -15.71
C ALA A 214 -18.32 4.49 -16.86
N GLU A 215 -19.44 3.77 -16.86
CA GLU A 215 -20.51 3.91 -17.87
C GLU A 215 -21.15 5.29 -17.85
N LEU A 216 -21.44 5.84 -16.65
CA LEU A 216 -21.94 7.21 -16.48
C LEU A 216 -20.96 8.27 -17.01
N ALA A 217 -19.66 8.00 -16.97
CA ALA A 217 -18.62 8.85 -17.57
C ALA A 217 -18.43 8.62 -19.08
N GLY A 218 -19.22 7.72 -19.69
CA GLY A 218 -19.19 7.38 -21.11
C GLY A 218 -18.25 6.23 -21.50
N TYR A 219 -17.58 5.60 -20.53
CA TYR A 219 -16.67 4.47 -20.79
C TYR A 219 -17.44 3.15 -20.83
N ILE A 220 -17.62 2.60 -22.04
CA ILE A 220 -18.23 1.28 -22.24
C ILE A 220 -17.11 0.22 -22.27
N GLY A 221 -16.79 -0.32 -21.11
CA GLY A 221 -15.74 -1.34 -20.92
C GLY A 221 -16.28 -2.76 -20.80
N ARG A 222 -15.45 -3.75 -21.14
CA ARG A 222 -15.73 -5.18 -20.91
C ARG A 222 -15.35 -5.63 -19.51
N GLU A 223 -14.30 -5.05 -18.96
CA GLU A 223 -13.79 -5.34 -17.62
C GLU A 223 -13.32 -4.03 -16.99
N ILE A 224 -13.71 -3.80 -15.73
CA ILE A 224 -13.35 -2.62 -14.93
C ILE A 224 -12.74 -3.09 -13.63
N GLY A 225 -11.59 -2.52 -13.27
CA GLY A 225 -10.97 -2.67 -11.96
C GLY A 225 -10.85 -1.31 -11.27
N GLU A 226 -10.84 -1.29 -9.95
CA GLU A 226 -10.62 -0.06 -9.18
C GLU A 226 -9.66 -0.31 -8.02
N ASN A 227 -8.71 0.60 -7.84
CA ASN A 227 -7.96 0.75 -6.61
C ASN A 227 -8.27 2.13 -6.01
N ILE A 228 -8.51 2.16 -4.70
CA ILE A 228 -8.70 3.40 -3.94
C ILE A 228 -7.65 3.50 -2.83
N ALA A 229 -7.28 4.72 -2.45
CA ALA A 229 -6.40 4.99 -1.33
C ALA A 229 -6.85 6.28 -0.61
N ALA A 230 -6.51 6.42 0.66
CA ALA A 230 -6.93 7.57 1.46
C ALA A 230 -5.86 7.91 2.51
N GLY A 231 -5.61 9.21 2.66
CA GLY A 231 -4.67 9.84 3.59
C GLY A 231 -3.19 9.83 3.18
N GLN A 232 -2.79 9.06 2.16
CA GLN A 232 -1.45 9.17 1.59
C GLN A 232 -1.26 10.54 0.91
N ASP A 233 -0.22 11.26 1.33
CA ASP A 233 0.08 12.64 0.90
C ASP A 233 0.80 12.75 -0.45
N SER A 234 1.06 11.63 -1.12
CA SER A 234 1.74 11.59 -2.41
C SER A 234 1.38 10.35 -3.23
N GLY A 235 1.39 10.50 -4.56
CA GLY A 235 1.16 9.38 -5.47
C GLY A 235 2.17 8.24 -5.33
N ARG A 236 3.41 8.52 -4.88
CA ARG A 236 4.41 7.48 -4.61
C ARG A 236 3.96 6.57 -3.47
N LYS A 237 3.55 7.14 -2.33
CA LYS A 237 3.02 6.37 -1.19
C LYS A 237 1.78 5.57 -1.59
N VAL A 238 0.90 6.15 -2.42
CA VAL A 238 -0.29 5.45 -2.95
C VAL A 238 0.11 4.20 -3.75
N VAL A 239 1.04 4.34 -4.71
CA VAL A 239 1.49 3.20 -5.51
C VAL A 239 2.22 2.17 -4.65
N ASP A 240 3.06 2.59 -3.70
CA ASP A 240 3.73 1.67 -2.77
C ASP A 240 2.70 0.87 -1.96
N GLY A 241 1.71 1.54 -1.37
CA GLY A 241 0.64 0.89 -0.61
C GLY A 241 -0.16 -0.11 -1.46
N TRP A 242 -0.55 0.26 -2.68
CA TRP A 242 -1.24 -0.66 -3.58
C TRP A 242 -0.38 -1.87 -3.94
N LEU A 243 0.92 -1.71 -4.12
CA LEU A 243 1.81 -2.82 -4.47
C LEU A 243 2.10 -3.76 -3.29
N THR A 244 2.00 -3.28 -2.04
CA THR A 244 2.12 -4.14 -0.85
C THR A 244 0.83 -4.85 -0.48
N SER A 245 -0.33 -4.37 -0.96
CA SER A 245 -1.62 -5.04 -0.75
C SER A 245 -1.86 -6.09 -1.84
N PRO A 246 -2.07 -7.39 -1.50
CA PRO A 246 -2.22 -8.44 -2.51
C PRO A 246 -3.32 -8.17 -3.54
N GLY A 247 -4.51 -7.72 -3.10
CA GLY A 247 -5.63 -7.43 -4.00
C GLY A 247 -5.37 -6.25 -4.93
N HIS A 248 -4.91 -5.11 -4.38
CA HIS A 248 -4.58 -3.94 -5.18
C HIS A 248 -3.42 -4.21 -6.14
N CYS A 249 -2.40 -4.97 -5.71
CA CYS A 249 -1.27 -5.38 -6.53
C CYS A 249 -1.72 -6.26 -7.70
N ALA A 250 -2.59 -7.25 -7.45
CA ALA A 250 -3.15 -8.10 -8.49
C ALA A 250 -3.94 -7.28 -9.53
N ASN A 251 -4.70 -6.27 -9.09
CA ASN A 251 -5.41 -5.36 -9.98
C ASN A 251 -4.43 -4.54 -10.85
N VAL A 252 -3.38 -3.96 -10.26
CA VAL A 252 -2.30 -3.24 -10.99
C VAL A 252 -1.61 -4.14 -12.02
N MET A 253 -1.40 -5.41 -11.70
CA MET A 253 -0.67 -6.36 -12.54
C MET A 253 -1.56 -7.16 -13.50
N ASN A 254 -2.88 -6.97 -13.48
CA ASN A 254 -3.80 -7.72 -14.33
C ASN A 254 -3.48 -7.46 -15.82
N PRO A 255 -3.17 -8.52 -16.60
CA PRO A 255 -2.81 -8.40 -18.01
C PRO A 255 -4.00 -8.20 -18.94
N GLN A 256 -5.25 -8.17 -18.46
CA GLN A 256 -6.42 -7.84 -19.27
C GLN A 256 -6.58 -6.33 -19.48
N PHE A 257 -6.23 -5.51 -18.49
CA PHE A 257 -6.37 -4.06 -18.60
C PHE A 257 -5.42 -3.44 -19.62
N ARG A 258 -5.92 -2.43 -20.32
CA ARG A 258 -5.20 -1.64 -21.33
C ARG A 258 -5.20 -0.16 -20.99
N GLU A 259 -6.16 0.31 -20.21
CA GLU A 259 -6.41 1.72 -19.98
C GLU A 259 -6.46 2.07 -18.48
N LEU A 260 -6.16 3.32 -18.17
CA LEU A 260 -6.20 3.87 -16.81
C LEU A 260 -6.79 5.27 -16.80
N GLY A 261 -7.67 5.55 -15.84
CA GLY A 261 -7.94 6.89 -15.33
C GLY A 261 -7.55 6.96 -13.85
N ALA A 262 -7.03 8.11 -13.39
CA ALA A 262 -6.71 8.29 -11.98
C ALA A 262 -6.89 9.75 -11.55
N ALA A 263 -7.24 9.95 -10.29
CA ALA A 263 -7.50 11.27 -9.73
C ALA A 263 -7.31 11.27 -8.22
N TYR A 264 -7.30 12.47 -7.64
CA TYR A 264 -7.38 12.65 -6.20
C TYR A 264 -8.26 13.84 -5.84
N ALA A 265 -8.77 13.83 -4.62
CA ALA A 265 -9.44 14.99 -4.01
C ALA A 265 -9.01 15.15 -2.55
N VAL A 266 -9.11 16.38 -2.05
CA VAL A 266 -8.78 16.73 -0.67
C VAL A 266 -9.97 17.37 0.02
N ASP A 267 -10.24 16.94 1.24
CA ASP A 267 -11.06 17.67 2.20
C ASP A 267 -10.41 17.53 3.59
N PRO A 268 -9.72 18.56 4.11
CA PRO A 268 -9.08 18.51 5.43
C PRO A 268 -10.03 18.19 6.59
N LYS A 269 -11.35 18.36 6.41
CA LYS A 269 -12.36 18.04 7.42
C LYS A 269 -12.75 16.56 7.43
N SER A 270 -12.46 15.83 6.36
CA SER A 270 -12.64 14.38 6.31
C SER A 270 -11.61 13.67 7.18
N ASP A 271 -11.93 12.43 7.55
CA ASP A 271 -11.11 11.57 8.40
C ASP A 271 -9.75 11.31 7.76
N ALA A 272 -9.71 11.09 6.44
CA ALA A 272 -8.49 10.81 5.71
C ALA A 272 -7.81 12.07 5.15
N GLY A 273 -8.53 13.18 4.95
CA GLY A 273 -7.99 14.43 4.42
C GLY A 273 -7.76 14.45 2.90
N ILE A 274 -7.35 13.32 2.32
CA ILE A 274 -7.09 13.14 0.89
C ILE A 274 -7.56 11.74 0.45
N TYR A 275 -8.07 11.64 -0.77
CA TYR A 275 -8.58 10.41 -1.37
C TYR A 275 -8.08 10.29 -2.79
N TRP A 276 -7.70 9.08 -3.19
CA TRP A 276 -7.17 8.73 -4.49
C TRP A 276 -7.99 7.60 -5.09
N THR A 277 -8.27 7.69 -6.38
CA THR A 277 -8.92 6.62 -7.14
C THR A 277 -8.13 6.36 -8.42
N ALA A 278 -7.90 5.09 -8.74
CA ALA A 278 -7.38 4.62 -10.01
C ALA A 278 -8.34 3.57 -10.57
N MET A 279 -8.81 3.77 -11.79
CA MET A 279 -9.72 2.87 -12.47
C MET A 279 -9.05 2.31 -13.72
N PHE A 280 -9.07 0.98 -13.84
CA PHE A 280 -8.46 0.20 -14.90
C PHE A 280 -9.56 -0.31 -15.84
N GLY A 281 -9.29 -0.32 -17.14
CA GLY A 281 -10.29 -0.74 -18.12
C GLY A 281 -9.73 -1.43 -19.35
N VAL A 282 -10.63 -2.11 -20.07
CA VAL A 282 -10.45 -2.57 -21.45
C VAL A 282 -11.80 -2.51 -22.18
N GLN A 283 -11.79 -1.99 -23.42
CA GLN A 283 -12.96 -1.92 -24.32
C GLN A 283 -13.08 -3.12 -25.27
#